data_AF-A0A136MZ62-F1
#
_entry.id   AF-A0A136MZ62-F1
#
_cell.length_a   1.000
_cell.length_b   1.000
_cell.length_c   1.000
_cell.angle_alpha   90.00
_cell.angle_beta   90.00
_cell.angle_gamma   90.00
#
_symmetry.space_group_name_H-M   'P 1'
#
loop_
_entity.id
_entity.type
_entity.pdbx_description
1 polymer ?
#
loop_
_entity_poly.entity_id
_entity_poly.type
_entity_poly.pdbx_seq_one_letter_code
_entity_poly.pdbx_strand_id
1 'polypeptide(L)'
;MTFIAVILSVGLTFFGVKNALLIAFFAAIINVIPYIGPVIGMVFGVLLTISSNTDLAFYSGIMPIIFNVLIMFGIVHLIDNLVLQPNIFSKSVKAHPLEIFIIVMMGAKIGGIMGMVLAIPFYTAFRVIGKVFLSEFKVIHTLTRNL
;
A
#
# COMPACT_ATOMS: atom_id res chain seq x y z
N MET A 1 -1.41 -8.78 3.41
CA MET A 1 -1.91 -8.64 4.80
C MET A 1 -0.93 -9.20 5.82
N THR A 2 -0.54 -10.48 5.76
CA THR A 2 0.41 -11.09 6.71
C THR A 2 1.75 -10.35 6.79
N PHE A 3 2.31 -9.93 5.65
CA PHE A 3 3.56 -9.15 5.60
C PHE A 3 3.46 -7.84 6.38
N ILE A 4 2.36 -7.10 6.18
CA ILE A 4 2.08 -5.83 6.87
C ILE A 4 1.95 -6.07 8.37
N ALA A 5 1.19 -7.10 8.78
CA ALA A 5 1.02 -7.47 10.19
C ALA A 5 2.38 -7.75 10.87
N VAL A 6 3.24 -8.54 10.23
CA VAL A 6 4.53 -8.92 10.78
C VAL A 6 5.46 -7.71 10.89
N ILE A 7 5.62 -6.93 9.83
CA ILE A 7 6.56 -5.80 9.85
C ILE A 7 6.10 -4.68 10.78
N LEU A 8 4.80 -4.31 10.76
CA LEU A 8 4.28 -3.33 11.71
C LEU A 8 4.40 -3.84 13.15
N SER A 9 4.05 -5.10 13.41
CA SER A 9 4.13 -5.65 14.77
C SER A 9 5.57 -5.63 15.29
N VAL A 10 6.53 -6.11 14.49
CA VAL A 10 7.95 -6.14 14.88
C VAL A 10 8.50 -4.73 15.04
N GLY A 11 8.25 -3.84 14.06
CA GLY A 11 8.77 -2.48 14.08
C GLY A 11 8.21 -1.64 15.23
N LEU A 12 6.90 -1.69 15.47
CA LEU A 12 6.28 -0.98 16.59
C LEU A 12 6.71 -1.53 17.94
N THR A 13 6.89 -2.86 18.06
CA THR A 13 7.41 -3.49 19.28
C THR A 13 8.85 -3.05 19.54
N PHE A 14 9.68 -2.98 18.50
CA PHE A 14 11.05 -2.48 18.59
C PHE A 14 11.12 -1.03 19.09
N PHE A 15 10.18 -0.18 18.66
CA PHE A 15 10.04 1.20 19.17
C PHE A 15 9.35 1.31 20.54
N GLY A 16 9.04 0.20 21.19
CA GLY A 16 8.40 0.18 22.52
C GLY A 16 6.95 0.68 22.54
N VAL A 17 6.26 0.65 21.39
CA VAL A 17 4.87 1.09 21.31
C VAL A 17 3.96 0.07 21.99
N LYS A 18 3.24 0.53 23.03
CA LYS A 18 2.22 -0.30 23.70
C LYS A 18 1.16 -0.75 22.70
N ASN A 19 0.67 -1.98 22.85
CA ASN A 19 -0.34 -2.56 21.96
C ASN A 19 0.10 -2.68 20.48
N ALA A 20 1.41 -2.76 20.20
CA ALA A 20 1.97 -2.91 18.85
C ALA A 20 1.31 -4.03 18.03
N LEU A 21 1.10 -5.21 18.62
CA LEU A 21 0.47 -6.35 17.95
C LEU A 21 -0.99 -6.03 17.57
N LEU A 22 -1.75 -5.39 18.45
CA LEU A 22 -3.14 -5.01 18.20
C LEU A 22 -3.23 -3.97 17.07
N ILE A 23 -2.37 -2.95 17.10
CA ILE A 23 -2.26 -1.93 16.06
C ILE A 23 -1.95 -2.59 14.72
N ALA A 24 -0.93 -3.46 14.68
CA ALA A 24 -0.49 -4.13 13.47
C ALA A 24 -1.54 -5.09 12.91
N PHE A 25 -2.24 -5.83 13.78
CA PHE A 25 -3.31 -6.74 13.40
C PHE A 25 -4.49 -5.98 12.78
N PHE A 26 -4.95 -4.92 13.44
CA PHE A 26 -6.02 -4.07 12.91
C PHE A 26 -5.63 -3.43 11.57
N ALA A 27 -4.41 -2.86 11.49
CA ALA A 27 -3.88 -2.28 10.27
C ALA A 27 -3.85 -3.31 9.12
N ALA A 28 -3.45 -4.56 9.40
CA ALA A 28 -3.41 -5.61 8.38
C ALA A 28 -4.80 -6.05 7.91
N ILE A 29 -5.82 -6.04 8.77
CA ILE A 29 -7.21 -6.31 8.38
C ILE A 29 -7.73 -5.20 7.48
N ILE A 30 -7.61 -3.95 7.91
CA ILE A 30 -8.20 -2.83 7.17
C ILE A 30 -7.47 -2.56 5.85
N ASN A 31 -6.21 -2.98 5.73
CA ASN A 31 -5.43 -2.90 4.48
C ASN A 31 -6.02 -3.73 3.32
N VAL A 32 -7.07 -4.51 3.56
CA VAL A 32 -7.92 -5.07 2.49
C VAL A 32 -8.52 -3.97 1.61
N ILE A 33 -8.78 -2.78 2.15
CA ILE A 33 -9.26 -1.62 1.39
C ILE A 33 -8.03 -0.83 0.90
N PRO A 34 -7.71 -0.82 -0.42
CA PRO A 34 -6.52 -0.15 -0.94
C PRO A 34 -6.56 1.35 -0.67
N TYR A 35 -5.39 1.94 -0.37
CA TYR A 35 -5.16 3.36 -0.07
C TYR A 35 -5.85 3.90 1.20
N ILE A 36 -7.10 3.52 1.46
CA ILE A 36 -7.87 3.93 2.63
C ILE A 36 -7.46 3.12 3.87
N GLY A 37 -7.24 1.81 3.72
CA GLY A 37 -6.83 0.93 4.80
C GLY A 37 -5.58 1.39 5.55
N PRO A 38 -4.45 1.67 4.87
CA PRO A 38 -3.26 2.23 5.51
C PRO A 38 -3.53 3.48 6.34
N VAL A 39 -4.37 4.40 5.84
CA VAL A 39 -4.70 5.65 6.53
C VAL A 39 -5.53 5.36 7.78
N ILE A 40 -6.56 4.53 7.69
CA ILE A 40 -7.39 4.13 8.84
C ILE A 40 -6.53 3.40 9.88
N GLY A 41 -5.66 2.50 9.45
CA GLY A 41 -4.74 1.77 10.33
C GLY A 41 -3.78 2.69 11.07
N MET A 42 -3.24 3.71 10.37
CA MET A 42 -2.36 4.72 10.97
C MET A 42 -3.11 5.55 12.01
N VAL A 43 -4.30 6.06 11.67
CA VAL A 43 -5.14 6.83 12.60
C VAL A 43 -5.48 6.00 13.84
N PHE A 44 -5.87 4.74 13.65
CA PHE A 44 -6.12 3.81 14.76
C PHE A 44 -4.87 3.61 15.64
N GLY A 45 -3.70 3.44 15.03
CA GLY A 45 -2.43 3.31 15.75
C GLY A 45 -2.08 4.55 16.59
N VAL A 46 -2.30 5.74 16.05
CA VAL A 46 -2.10 7.01 16.77
C VAL A 46 -3.09 7.14 17.94
N LEU A 47 -4.37 6.86 17.72
CA LEU A 47 -5.39 6.91 18.77
C LEU A 47 -5.09 5.93 19.91
N LEU A 48 -4.77 4.68 19.59
CA LEU A 48 -4.38 3.69 20.61
C LEU A 48 -3.13 4.13 21.38
N THR A 49 -2.17 4.75 20.70
CA THR A 49 -0.95 5.25 21.35
C THR A 49 -1.27 6.33 22.37
N ILE A 50 -2.17 7.26 22.03
CA ILE A 50 -2.62 8.31 22.96
C ILE A 50 -3.37 7.67 24.13
N SER A 51 -4.34 6.80 23.86
CA SER A 51 -5.17 6.17 24.90
C SER A 51 -4.39 5.24 25.84
N SER A 52 -3.28 4.65 25.39
CA SER A 52 -2.48 3.70 26.19
C SER A 52 -1.40 4.39 27.05
N ASN A 53 -1.23 5.71 26.92
CA ASN A 53 -0.15 6.47 27.55
C ASN A 53 -0.67 7.76 28.23
N THR A 54 -1.87 7.70 28.83
CA THR A 54 -2.50 8.83 29.52
C THR A 54 -1.70 9.38 30.70
N ASP A 55 -0.81 8.56 31.27
CA ASP A 55 0.03 8.93 32.42
C ASP A 55 1.23 9.82 32.01
N LEU A 56 1.52 9.94 30.71
CA LEU A 56 2.64 10.71 30.19
C LEU A 56 2.22 12.12 29.77
N ALA A 57 3.12 13.09 29.96
CA ALA A 57 2.93 14.42 29.41
C ALA A 57 2.91 14.37 27.87
N PHE A 58 2.02 15.16 27.25
CA PHE A 58 1.79 15.09 25.80
C PHE A 58 3.06 15.37 24.98
N TYR A 59 3.71 16.51 25.22
CA TYR A 59 4.84 16.97 24.40
C TYR A 59 6.13 16.16 24.64
N SER A 60 6.46 15.85 25.90
CA SER A 60 7.72 15.19 26.24
C SER A 60 7.63 13.66 26.25
N GLY A 61 6.42 13.09 26.33
CA GLY A 61 6.20 11.64 26.44
C GLY A 61 5.43 11.05 25.26
N ILE A 62 4.19 11.49 25.03
CA ILE A 62 3.30 10.87 24.02
C ILE A 62 3.76 11.21 22.60
N MET A 63 4.12 12.47 22.34
CA MET A 63 4.46 12.97 21.00
C MET A 63 5.63 12.18 20.36
N PRO A 64 6.77 11.90 21.04
CA PRO A 64 7.82 11.05 20.48
C PRO A 64 7.34 9.64 20.06
N ILE A 65 6.44 9.04 20.84
CA ILE A 65 5.91 7.70 20.53
C ILE A 65 5.01 7.76 19.29
N ILE A 66 4.18 8.79 19.17
CA ILE A 66 3.38 9.04 17.96
C ILE A 66 4.30 9.18 16.74
N PHE A 67 5.41 9.90 16.85
CA PHE A 67 6.38 10.00 15.75
C PHE A 67 6.93 8.63 15.34
N ASN A 68 7.27 7.77 16.29
CA ASN A 68 7.71 6.40 15.98
C ASN A 68 6.63 5.60 15.24
N VAL A 69 5.36 5.73 15.65
CA VAL A 69 4.22 5.11 14.96
C VAL A 69 4.11 5.63 13.53
N LEU A 70 4.13 6.95 13.33
CA LEU A 70 4.01 7.57 12.01
C LEU A 70 5.17 7.16 11.09
N ILE A 71 6.40 7.13 11.60
CA ILE A 71 7.58 6.67 10.85
C ILE A 71 7.40 5.22 10.44
N MET A 72 7.00 4.34 11.36
CA MET A 72 6.84 2.93 11.06
C MET A 72 5.74 2.67 10.03
N PHE A 73 4.59 3.33 10.18
CA PHE A 73 3.52 3.29 9.17
C PHE A 73 3.99 3.86 7.83
N GLY A 74 4.76 4.95 7.83
CA GLY A 74 5.34 5.54 6.62
C GLY A 74 6.27 4.57 5.88
N ILE A 75 7.17 3.89 6.59
CA ILE A 75 8.07 2.88 6.01
C ILE A 75 7.26 1.73 5.41
N VAL A 76 6.30 1.18 6.15
CA VAL A 76 5.47 0.07 5.63
C VAL A 76 4.63 0.51 4.45
N HIS A 77 4.05 1.71 4.48
CA HIS A 77 3.24 2.23 3.39
C HIS A 77 4.08 2.47 2.12
N LEU A 78 5.32 2.93 2.27
CA LEU A 78 6.25 3.10 1.15
C LEU A 78 6.58 1.75 0.50
N ILE A 79 6.89 0.73 1.31
CA ILE A 79 7.16 -0.62 0.83
C ILE A 79 5.92 -1.20 0.14
N ASP A 80 4.74 -1.00 0.72
CA ASP A 80 3.48 -1.49 0.16
C ASP A 80 3.19 -0.87 -1.21
N ASN A 81 3.30 0.45 -1.34
CA ASN A 81 2.99 1.15 -2.59
C ASN A 81 4.04 0.93 -3.69
N LEU A 82 5.33 0.91 -3.35
CA LEU A 82 6.41 0.85 -4.34
C LEU A 82 6.76 -0.59 -4.75
N VAL A 83 6.62 -1.55 -3.82
CA VAL A 83 7.11 -2.92 -4.04
C VAL A 83 5.98 -3.93 -4.02
N LEU A 84 5.13 -3.94 -2.98
CA LEU A 84 4.16 -5.02 -2.81
C LEU A 84 3.00 -4.90 -3.80
N GLN A 85 2.36 -3.74 -3.89
CA GLN A 85 1.21 -3.53 -4.76
C GLN A 85 1.53 -3.81 -6.24
N PRO A 86 2.59 -3.25 -6.85
CA PRO A 86 2.93 -3.55 -8.23
C PRO A 86 3.20 -5.04 -8.45
N ASN A 87 3.92 -5.70 -7.54
CA ASN A 87 4.23 -7.14 -7.65
C ASN A 87 3.00 -8.03 -7.48
N ILE A 88 2.06 -7.66 -6.60
CA ILE A 88 0.82 -8.40 -6.38
C ILE A 88 -0.06 -8.28 -7.63
N PHE A 89 -0.31 -7.04 -8.07
CA PHE A 89 -1.20 -6.78 -9.20
C PHE A 89 -0.62 -7.25 -10.53
N SER A 90 0.70 -7.17 -10.73
CA SER A 90 1.34 -7.65 -11.96
C SER A 90 1.14 -9.14 -12.17
N LYS A 91 1.16 -9.94 -11.09
CA LYS A 91 0.83 -11.37 -11.14
C LYS A 91 -0.63 -11.59 -11.50
N SER A 92 -1.54 -10.80 -10.94
CA SER A 92 -2.98 -10.91 -11.23
C SER A 92 -3.32 -10.64 -12.71
N VAL A 93 -2.63 -9.68 -13.35
CA VAL A 93 -2.91 -9.30 -14.75
C VAL A 93 -1.84 -9.76 -15.75
N LYS A 94 -0.95 -10.67 -15.34
CA LYS A 94 0.17 -11.21 -16.14
C LYS A 94 0.96 -10.12 -16.88
N ALA A 95 1.29 -9.05 -16.16
CA ALA A 95 2.10 -7.93 -16.64
C ALA A 95 3.43 -7.89 -15.88
N HIS A 96 4.41 -7.14 -16.38
CA HIS A 96 5.63 -6.91 -15.61
C HIS A 96 5.37 -5.94 -14.44
N PRO A 97 5.94 -6.14 -13.23
CA PRO A 97 5.74 -5.23 -12.09
C PRO A 97 6.04 -3.76 -12.41
N LEU A 98 7.09 -3.51 -13.19
CA LEU A 98 7.47 -2.16 -13.63
C LEU A 98 6.39 -1.50 -14.50
N GLU A 99 5.68 -2.26 -15.36
CA GLU A 99 4.57 -1.72 -16.16
C GLU A 99 3.46 -1.25 -15.23
N ILE A 100 3.05 -2.10 -14.28
CA ILE A 100 2.00 -1.76 -13.32
C ILE A 100 2.38 -0.55 -12.47
N PHE A 101 3.63 -0.49 -12.00
CA PHE A 101 4.13 0.64 -11.25
C PHE A 101 3.99 1.95 -12.04
N ILE A 102 4.45 1.99 -13.29
CA ILE A 102 4.37 3.19 -14.16
C ILE A 102 2.91 3.60 -14.37
N ILE A 103 2.02 2.64 -14.67
CA ILE A 103 0.62 2.92 -14.98
C ILE A 103 -0.13 3.41 -13.75
N VAL A 104 0.13 2.83 -12.57
CA VAL A 104 -0.44 3.31 -11.30
C VAL A 104 0.06 4.72 -11.00
N MET A 105 1.33 5.05 -11.24
CA MET A 105 1.84 6.42 -11.08
C MET A 105 1.19 7.40 -12.07
N MET A 106 0.95 6.98 -13.31
CA MET A 106 0.21 7.79 -14.30
C MET A 106 -1.24 8.02 -13.83
N GLY A 107 -1.91 6.97 -13.35
CA GLY A 107 -3.26 7.06 -12.77
C GLY A 107 -3.29 8.01 -11.58
N ALA A 108 -2.32 7.93 -10.68
CA ALA A 108 -2.16 8.85 -9.55
C ALA A 108 -2.08 10.30 -10.00
N LYS A 109 -1.28 10.59 -11.03
CA LYS A 109 -1.11 11.95 -11.56
C LYS A 109 -2.37 12.50 -12.21
N ILE A 110 -3.15 11.66 -12.90
CA ILE A 110 -4.33 12.10 -13.67
C ILE A 110 -5.57 12.24 -12.78
N GLY A 111 -5.82 11.26 -11.92
CA GLY A 111 -7.08 11.14 -11.17
C GLY A 111 -6.90 10.90 -9.67
N GLY A 112 -5.70 11.11 -9.13
CA GLY A 112 -5.40 10.84 -7.73
C GLY A 112 -5.64 9.38 -7.35
N ILE A 113 -6.21 9.16 -6.16
CA ILE A 113 -6.52 7.81 -5.65
C ILE A 113 -7.47 7.06 -6.59
N MET A 114 -8.49 7.72 -7.13
CA MET A 114 -9.42 7.09 -8.08
C MET A 114 -8.71 6.66 -9.36
N GLY A 115 -7.80 7.49 -9.88
CA GLY A 115 -6.97 7.15 -11.03
C GLY A 115 -6.05 5.96 -10.77
N MET A 116 -5.50 5.83 -9.55
CA MET A 116 -4.69 4.66 -9.17
C MET A 116 -5.50 3.37 -9.15
N VAL A 117 -6.72 3.40 -8.58
CA VAL A 117 -7.61 2.23 -8.50
C VAL A 117 -8.03 1.78 -9.91
N LEU A 118 -8.34 2.72 -10.79
CA LEU A 118 -8.81 2.43 -12.14
C LEU A 118 -7.68 2.11 -13.14
N ALA A 119 -6.44 2.49 -12.84
CA ALA A 119 -5.28 2.32 -13.71
C ALA A 119 -5.11 0.86 -14.20
N ILE A 120 -5.21 -0.11 -13.29
CA ILE A 120 -5.01 -1.53 -13.61
C ILE A 120 -6.12 -2.06 -14.51
N PRO A 121 -7.43 -1.92 -14.18
CA PRO A 121 -8.52 -2.30 -15.09
C PRO A 121 -8.40 -1.69 -16.48
N PHE A 122 -8.11 -0.39 -16.58
CA PHE A 122 -7.93 0.28 -17.87
C PHE A 122 -6.77 -0.29 -18.66
N TYR A 123 -5.63 -0.54 -18.00
CA TYR A 123 -4.48 -1.15 -18.66
C TYR A 123 -4.77 -2.57 -19.14
N THR A 124 -5.44 -3.38 -18.33
CA THR A 124 -5.83 -4.73 -18.73
C THR A 124 -6.76 -4.69 -19.94
N ALA A 125 -7.79 -3.83 -19.92
CA ALA A 125 -8.69 -3.66 -21.06
C ALA A 125 -7.93 -3.21 -22.32
N PHE A 126 -7.01 -2.25 -22.19
CA PHE A 126 -6.18 -1.78 -23.29
C PHE A 126 -5.33 -2.91 -23.91
N ARG A 127 -4.68 -3.73 -23.08
CA ARG A 127 -3.89 -4.87 -23.58
C ARG A 127 -4.76 -5.91 -24.28
N VAL A 128 -5.95 -6.20 -23.78
CA VAL A 128 -6.88 -7.15 -24.42
C VAL A 128 -7.35 -6.62 -25.78
N ILE A 129 -7.77 -5.36 -25.85
CA ILE A 129 -8.18 -4.72 -27.11
C ILE A 129 -7.02 -4.70 -28.10
N GLY A 130 -5.83 -4.30 -27.65
CA GLY A 130 -4.63 -4.32 -28.48
C GLY A 130 -4.33 -5.71 -29.04
N LYS A 131 -4.42 -6.76 -28.21
CA LYS A 131 -4.20 -8.15 -28.65
C LYS A 131 -5.17 -8.58 -29.74
N VAL A 132 -6.42 -8.12 -29.70
CA VAL A 132 -7.48 -8.52 -30.65
C VAL A 132 -7.40 -7.74 -31.96
N PHE A 133 -7.22 -6.42 -31.90
CA PHE A 133 -7.35 -5.54 -33.07
C PHE A 133 -6.01 -5.06 -33.65
N LEU A 134 -4.94 -5.10 -32.87
CA LEU A 134 -3.64 -4.51 -33.20
C LEU A 134 -2.49 -5.51 -33.05
N SER A 135 -2.76 -6.82 -33.19
CA SER A 135 -1.77 -7.89 -33.04
C SER A 135 -0.62 -7.80 -34.04
N GLU A 136 -0.81 -7.09 -35.15
CA GLU A 136 0.19 -6.86 -36.19
C GLU A 136 1.34 -5.96 -35.73
N PHE A 137 1.13 -5.12 -34.70
CA PHE A 137 2.16 -4.21 -34.17
C PHE A 137 3.08 -4.92 -33.17
N LYS A 138 4.40 -4.84 -33.40
CA LYS A 138 5.45 -5.47 -32.57
C LYS A 138 5.39 -5.06 -31.09
N VAL A 139 5.03 -3.81 -30.81
CA VAL A 139 4.89 -3.27 -29.44
C VAL A 139 3.75 -3.96 -28.70
N ILE A 140 2.59 -4.06 -29.35
CA ILE A 140 1.42 -4.74 -28.81
C ILE A 140 1.74 -6.21 -28.58
N HIS A 141 2.37 -6.89 -29.54
CA HIS A 141 2.77 -8.27 -29.40
C HIS A 141 3.66 -8.51 -28.17
N THR A 142 4.60 -7.61 -27.88
CA THR A 142 5.49 -7.72 -26.71
C THR A 142 4.74 -7.50 -25.40
N LEU A 143 3.88 -6.47 -25.34
CA LEU A 143 3.06 -6.17 -24.15
C LEU A 143 2.00 -7.25 -23.90
N THR A 144 1.48 -7.92 -24.93
CA THR A 144 0.40 -8.92 -24.79
C THR A 144 0.89 -10.36 -24.82
N ARG A 145 2.19 -10.61 -24.97
CA ARG A 145 2.77 -11.96 -25.11
C ARG A 145 2.39 -12.90 -23.97
N ASN A 146 2.21 -12.37 -22.78
CA ASN A 146 1.94 -13.13 -21.55
C ASN A 146 0.46 -13.23 -21.18
N LEU A 147 -0.45 -12.60 -21.94
CA LEU A 147 -1.90 -12.68 -21.69
C LEU A 147 -2.43 -14.07 -22.04
#